data_AF-A0A6N9BIN1-F1
#
_entry.id   AF-A0A6N9BIN1-F1
#
_cell.length_a   1.000
_cell.length_b   1.000
_cell.length_c   1.000
_cell.angle_alpha   90.00
_cell.angle_beta   90.00
_cell.angle_gamma   90.00
#
_symmetry.space_group_name_H-M   'P 1'
#
loop_
_entity.id
_entity.type
_entity.pdbx_description
1 polymer ?
#
loop_
_entity_poly.entity_id
_entity_poly.type
_entity_poly.pdbx_seq_one_letter_code
_entity_poly.pdbx_strand_id
1 'polypeptide(L)'
;MSDPLLSSFSIRHVAFRNRIMSTSHACGLEEGGMPGERYQAYHEEKAKGGIALTMFGGSSNVAVDSPSIFRQLDVGTDAVIPYLQRFSERIHARGARLMCQITHLGRRGEPYAGQWLATVAPSRVRETLHRSIPKEMDGHDIDRIVRAFGEAARRCKEGGLDGIEALAGGHLIGQFLSPATNRRTDGYGGSLRNRCRFGLKV
;
A
#
# COMPACT_ATOMS: atom_id res chain seq x y z
N MET A 1 20.23 -20.43 -26.04
CA MET A 1 19.35 -19.25 -25.91
C MET A 1 19.34 -18.85 -24.44
N SER A 2 19.42 -17.55 -24.13
CA SER A 2 19.25 -17.05 -22.76
C SER A 2 17.78 -17.12 -22.36
N ASP A 3 17.48 -17.66 -21.18
CA ASP A 3 16.10 -17.73 -20.64
C ASP A 3 15.48 -16.32 -20.53
N PRO A 4 14.31 -16.05 -21.15
CA PRO A 4 13.63 -14.76 -21.05
C PRO A 4 13.32 -14.34 -19.61
N LEU A 5 13.04 -15.28 -18.70
CA LEU A 5 12.79 -15.01 -17.29
C LEU A 5 14.00 -14.40 -16.58
N LEU A 6 15.21 -14.82 -16.98
CA LEU A 6 16.48 -14.40 -16.38
C LEU A 6 17.09 -13.17 -17.07
N SER A 7 16.46 -12.66 -18.13
CA SER A 7 16.89 -11.43 -18.79
C SER A 7 16.62 -10.19 -17.92
N SER A 8 17.58 -9.27 -17.87
CA SER A 8 17.42 -7.99 -17.21
C SER A 8 16.49 -7.07 -17.99
N PHE A 9 15.87 -6.11 -17.30
CA PHE A 9 15.03 -5.08 -17.91
C PHE A 9 14.98 -3.84 -17.03
N SER A 10 14.48 -2.73 -17.56
CA SER A 10 14.30 -1.49 -16.80
C SER A 10 12.87 -0.99 -16.92
N ILE A 11 12.34 -0.44 -15.83
CA ILE A 11 11.11 0.36 -15.82
C ILE A 11 11.51 1.77 -15.40
N ARG A 12 11.39 2.74 -16.32
CA ARG A 12 11.88 4.12 -16.13
C ARG A 12 13.35 4.10 -15.71
N HIS A 13 13.66 4.53 -14.49
CA HIS A 13 15.02 4.65 -13.95
C HIS A 13 15.47 3.43 -13.13
N VAL A 14 14.59 2.46 -12.90
CA VAL A 14 14.88 1.29 -12.06
C VAL A 14 15.27 0.11 -12.95
N ALA A 15 16.49 -0.38 -12.76
CA ALA A 15 17.00 -1.59 -13.43
C ALA A 15 16.76 -2.83 -12.57
N PHE A 16 16.22 -3.88 -13.18
CA PHE A 16 15.93 -5.19 -12.58
C PHE A 16 16.82 -6.27 -13.21
N ARG A 17 17.44 -7.11 -12.37
CA ARG A 17 18.38 -8.15 -12.82
C ARG A 17 17.75 -9.34 -13.54
N ASN A 18 16.45 -9.56 -13.35
CA ASN A 18 15.63 -10.60 -13.97
C ASN A 18 14.14 -10.25 -13.77
N ARG A 19 13.22 -11.11 -14.21
CA ARG A 19 11.77 -10.89 -14.14
C ARG A 19 11.11 -11.58 -12.94
N ILE A 20 11.88 -11.99 -11.94
CA ILE A 20 11.38 -12.72 -10.77
C ILE A 20 11.15 -11.73 -9.63
N MET A 21 9.94 -11.75 -9.06
CA MET A 21 9.58 -10.93 -7.91
C MET A 21 8.86 -11.74 -6.84
N SER A 22 9.05 -11.36 -5.57
CA SER A 22 8.13 -11.74 -4.49
C SER A 22 7.03 -10.70 -4.44
N THR A 23 5.76 -11.13 -4.46
CA THR A 23 4.59 -10.25 -4.32
C THR A 23 4.42 -9.77 -2.88
N SER A 24 3.72 -8.64 -2.68
CA SER A 24 3.37 -8.14 -1.35
C SER A 24 2.39 -9.07 -0.63
N HIS A 25 2.62 -9.30 0.65
CA HIS A 25 1.77 -10.11 1.52
C HIS A 25 2.08 -9.77 2.98
N ALA A 26 1.05 -9.70 3.82
CA ALA A 26 1.22 -9.47 5.25
C ALA A 26 1.90 -10.70 5.89
N CYS A 27 3.22 -10.63 6.10
CA CYS A 27 3.99 -11.72 6.71
C CYS A 27 3.85 -11.79 8.24
N GLY A 28 3.18 -10.82 8.87
CA GLY A 28 2.95 -10.80 10.32
C GLY A 28 4.22 -10.68 11.16
N LEU A 29 5.28 -10.06 10.61
CA LEU A 29 6.56 -9.84 11.30
C LEU A 29 6.79 -8.36 11.65
N GLU A 30 5.79 -7.50 11.51
CA GLU A 30 5.93 -6.10 11.96
C GLU A 30 6.05 -6.03 13.49
N GLU A 31 6.74 -4.99 13.95
CA GLU A 31 6.87 -4.63 15.35
C GLU A 31 6.51 -3.15 15.49
N GLY A 32 5.39 -2.85 16.16
CA GLY A 32 4.93 -1.48 16.38
C GLY A 32 4.56 -0.73 15.08
N GLY A 33 4.10 -1.45 14.06
CA GLY A 33 3.83 -0.92 12.72
C GLY A 33 5.09 -0.74 11.86
N MET A 34 6.27 -1.14 12.33
CA MET A 34 7.54 -0.91 11.65
C MET A 34 8.16 -2.20 11.11
N PRO A 35 8.90 -2.13 9.98
CA PRO A 35 9.64 -3.27 9.46
C PRO A 35 10.96 -3.43 10.23
N GLY A 36 10.89 -4.05 11.41
CA GLY A 36 12.04 -4.38 12.27
C GLY A 36 12.93 -5.49 11.71
N GLU A 37 13.88 -5.98 12.51
CA GLU A 37 14.94 -6.90 12.06
C GLU A 37 14.39 -8.17 11.39
N ARG A 38 13.43 -8.84 12.04
CA ARG A 38 12.84 -10.08 11.52
C ARG A 38 12.13 -9.87 10.19
N TYR A 39 11.45 -8.74 10.02
CA TYR A 39 10.78 -8.37 8.78
C TYR A 39 11.82 -8.19 7.65
N GLN A 40 12.89 -7.46 7.93
CA GLN A 40 13.93 -7.18 6.94
C GLN A 40 14.70 -8.43 6.54
N ALA A 41 15.11 -9.26 7.52
CA ALA A 41 15.80 -10.52 7.28
C ALA A 41 14.99 -11.46 6.38
N TYR A 42 13.67 -11.56 6.59
CA TYR A 42 12.78 -12.35 5.75
C TYR A 42 12.82 -11.96 4.26
N HIS A 43 12.84 -10.67 3.95
CA HIS A 43 12.96 -10.19 2.58
C HIS A 43 14.40 -10.27 2.04
N GLU A 44 15.40 -10.12 2.90
CA GLU A 44 16.81 -10.25 2.55
C GLU A 44 17.16 -11.67 2.10
N GLU A 45 16.63 -12.71 2.75
CA GLU A 45 16.83 -14.10 2.32
C GLU A 45 16.36 -14.34 0.88
N LYS A 46 15.22 -13.75 0.50
CA LYS A 46 14.74 -13.82 -0.89
C LYS A 46 15.67 -13.10 -1.86
N ALA A 47 16.20 -11.94 -1.44
CA ALA A 47 17.16 -11.18 -2.24
C ALA A 47 18.49 -11.93 -2.42
N LYS A 48 18.97 -12.66 -1.40
CA LYS A 48 20.11 -13.58 -1.51
C LYS A 48 19.85 -14.70 -2.52
N GLY A 49 18.60 -15.17 -2.60
CA GLY A 49 18.16 -16.18 -3.57
C GLY A 49 18.07 -15.70 -5.03
N GLY A 50 18.35 -14.43 -5.33
CA GLY A 50 18.47 -13.98 -6.72
C GLY A 50 17.24 -13.27 -7.31
N ILE A 51 16.18 -12.98 -6.55
CA ILE A 51 15.01 -12.24 -7.08
C ILE A 51 15.37 -10.82 -7.50
N ALA A 52 14.75 -10.27 -8.54
CA ALA A 52 15.00 -8.89 -8.92
C ALA A 52 14.28 -7.87 -8.05
N LEU A 53 13.10 -8.21 -7.55
CA LEU A 53 12.26 -7.30 -6.76
C LEU A 53 11.62 -8.03 -5.60
N THR A 54 11.80 -7.48 -4.40
CA THR A 54 11.02 -7.86 -3.23
C THR A 54 9.98 -6.79 -3.00
N MET A 55 8.71 -7.11 -3.27
CA MET A 55 7.59 -6.28 -2.85
C MET A 55 7.28 -6.61 -1.39
N PHE A 56 7.22 -5.59 -0.56
CA PHE A 56 6.86 -5.74 0.85
C PHE A 56 5.60 -4.95 1.19
N GLY A 57 5.22 -4.97 2.46
CA GLY A 57 3.91 -4.56 2.91
C GLY A 57 2.92 -5.70 2.70
N GLY A 58 1.79 -5.41 2.09
CA GLY A 58 0.63 -6.29 2.11
C GLY A 58 -0.51 -5.55 2.78
N SER A 59 -0.92 -4.44 2.15
CA SER A 59 -1.78 -3.41 2.74
C SER A 59 -1.10 -2.46 3.76
N SER A 60 0.08 -1.90 3.47
CA SER A 60 0.69 -0.90 4.37
C SER A 60 -0.16 0.36 4.45
N ASN A 61 -0.55 0.77 5.66
CA ASN A 61 -1.53 1.84 5.87
C ASN A 61 -0.89 3.22 5.70
N VAL A 62 -1.58 4.13 5.02
CA VAL A 62 -1.11 5.50 4.77
C VAL A 62 -1.71 6.55 5.71
N ALA A 63 -2.75 6.19 6.47
CA ALA A 63 -3.52 7.14 7.28
C ALA A 63 -4.05 6.50 8.57
N VAL A 64 -4.25 7.34 9.58
CA VAL A 64 -4.69 6.96 10.94
C VAL A 64 -6.10 6.36 10.98
N ASP A 65 -6.97 6.75 10.06
CA ASP A 65 -8.33 6.21 9.87
C ASP A 65 -8.36 4.92 9.04
N SER A 66 -7.18 4.35 8.77
CA SER A 66 -6.97 3.02 8.21
C SER A 66 -6.11 2.20 9.19
N PRO A 67 -6.66 1.78 10.35
CA PRO A 67 -5.85 1.14 11.39
C PRO A 67 -5.28 -0.20 10.94
N SER A 68 -4.17 -0.60 11.58
CA SER A 68 -3.56 -1.91 11.40
C SER A 68 -4.40 -2.97 12.11
N ILE A 69 -5.08 -3.83 11.35
CA ILE A 69 -5.88 -4.94 11.87
C ILE A 69 -5.35 -6.31 11.44
N PHE A 70 -4.41 -6.33 10.49
CA PHE A 70 -3.75 -7.53 9.99
C PHE A 70 -2.23 -7.46 10.17
N ARG A 71 -1.75 -6.74 11.19
CA ARG A 71 -0.30 -6.53 11.42
C ARG A 71 0.39 -5.92 10.19
N GLN A 72 -0.26 -4.88 9.68
CA GLN A 72 0.20 -4.07 8.56
C GLN A 72 1.21 -3.02 9.04
N LEU A 73 2.12 -2.63 8.15
CA LEU A 73 3.03 -1.53 8.40
C LEU A 73 2.30 -0.18 8.39
N ASP A 74 2.81 0.76 9.17
CA ASP A 74 2.39 2.17 9.16
C ASP A 74 3.36 3.01 8.34
N VAL A 75 2.87 3.55 7.22
CA VAL A 75 3.60 4.46 6.33
C VAL A 75 2.96 5.87 6.38
N GLY A 76 2.06 6.10 7.34
CA GLY A 76 1.43 7.39 7.62
C GLY A 76 2.28 8.33 8.47
N THR A 77 3.39 7.85 9.03
CA THR A 77 4.28 8.62 9.92
C THR A 77 5.74 8.61 9.45
N ASP A 78 6.46 9.71 9.68
CA ASP A 78 7.88 9.83 9.33
C ASP A 78 8.78 8.87 10.15
N ALA A 79 8.28 8.33 11.26
CA ALA A 79 8.99 7.34 12.08
C ALA A 79 9.39 6.08 11.28
N VAL A 80 8.73 5.79 10.16
CA VAL A 80 9.06 4.64 9.30
C VAL A 80 10.35 4.86 8.49
N ILE A 81 10.74 6.12 8.22
CA ILE A 81 11.82 6.44 7.27
C ILE A 81 13.15 5.77 7.64
N PRO A 82 13.65 5.85 8.88
CA PRO A 82 14.92 5.21 9.23
C PRO A 82 14.88 3.68 9.11
N TYR A 83 13.72 3.06 9.28
CA TYR A 83 13.56 1.62 9.06
C TYR A 83 13.63 1.28 7.58
N LEU A 84 12.97 2.09 6.74
CA LEU A 84 13.00 1.93 5.29
C LEU A 84 14.42 2.11 4.73
N GLN A 85 15.18 3.10 5.21
CA GLN A 85 16.56 3.34 4.76
C GLN A 85 17.46 2.12 5.02
N ARG A 86 17.46 1.60 6.25
CA ARG A 86 18.20 0.37 6.58
C ARG A 86 17.74 -0.81 5.73
N PHE A 87 16.44 -0.89 5.46
CA PHE A 87 15.87 -1.97 4.69
C PHE A 87 16.27 -1.91 3.22
N SER A 88 16.18 -0.73 2.59
CA SER A 88 16.60 -0.54 1.19
C SER A 88 18.08 -0.83 1.03
N GLU A 89 18.93 -0.33 1.92
CA GLU A 89 20.38 -0.57 1.89
C GLU A 89 20.69 -2.06 1.91
N ARG A 90 20.06 -2.83 2.82
CA ARG A 90 20.23 -4.29 2.91
C ARG A 90 19.85 -5.00 1.63
N ILE A 91 18.71 -4.64 1.03
CA ILE A 91 18.20 -5.30 -0.16
C ILE A 91 19.02 -4.92 -1.41
N HIS A 92 19.39 -3.65 -1.53
CA HIS A 92 20.23 -3.15 -2.61
C HIS A 92 21.63 -3.79 -2.57
N ALA A 93 22.21 -4.02 -1.39
CA ALA A 93 23.47 -4.73 -1.23
C ALA A 93 23.43 -6.19 -1.76
N ARG A 94 22.24 -6.78 -1.91
CA ARG A 94 22.03 -8.10 -2.53
C ARG A 94 21.70 -8.02 -4.03
N GLY A 95 21.71 -6.83 -4.62
CA GLY A 95 21.42 -6.60 -6.04
C GLY A 95 19.94 -6.71 -6.42
N ALA A 96 19.04 -6.68 -5.44
CA ALA A 96 17.59 -6.66 -5.65
C ALA A 96 17.03 -5.23 -5.47
N ARG A 97 15.78 -5.04 -5.87
CA ARG A 97 14.98 -3.82 -5.66
C ARG A 97 13.96 -4.05 -4.56
N LEU A 98 13.55 -2.95 -3.92
CA LEU A 98 12.62 -2.93 -2.80
C LEU A 98 11.50 -1.93 -3.07
N MET A 99 10.26 -2.37 -3.00
CA MET A 99 9.08 -1.52 -3.17
C MET A 99 7.99 -1.86 -2.16
N CYS A 100 7.21 -0.87 -1.76
CA CYS A 100 6.14 -1.04 -0.78
C CYS A 100 4.75 -1.00 -1.43
N GLN A 101 3.87 -1.93 -1.06
CA GLN A 101 2.45 -1.82 -1.38
C GLN A 101 1.73 -1.01 -0.30
N ILE A 102 1.32 0.21 -0.65
CA ILE A 102 0.63 1.16 0.21
C ILE A 102 -0.88 1.16 -0.06
N THR A 103 -1.67 1.47 0.96
CA THR A 103 -3.13 1.45 0.86
C THR A 103 -3.83 2.29 1.93
N HIS A 104 -5.13 2.50 1.69
CA HIS A 104 -6.14 2.77 2.70
C HIS A 104 -7.19 1.64 2.70
N LEU A 105 -7.57 1.10 3.86
CA LEU A 105 -8.54 -0.01 3.98
C LEU A 105 -9.96 0.41 3.57
N GLY A 106 -10.29 1.69 3.76
CA GLY A 106 -11.61 2.22 3.49
C GLY A 106 -12.66 1.52 4.35
N ARG A 107 -13.77 1.08 3.75
CA ARG A 107 -14.82 0.37 4.49
C ARG A 107 -14.35 -0.91 5.19
N ARG A 108 -13.25 -1.53 4.72
CA ARG A 108 -12.69 -2.78 5.25
C ARG A 108 -11.92 -2.58 6.58
N GLY A 109 -11.74 -1.33 7.01
CA GLY A 109 -11.15 -1.05 8.31
C GLY A 109 -12.05 -1.48 9.46
N GLU A 110 -11.48 -1.48 10.67
CA GLU A 110 -12.19 -1.72 11.92
C GLU A 110 -12.29 -0.40 12.69
N PRO A 111 -13.48 0.21 12.80
CA PRO A 111 -13.64 1.49 13.51
C PRO A 111 -13.37 1.38 15.02
N TYR A 112 -13.27 0.18 15.59
CA TYR A 112 -12.90 -0.02 17.01
C TYR A 112 -11.41 -0.30 17.22
N ALA A 113 -10.60 -0.30 16.15
CA ALA A 113 -9.15 -0.46 16.23
C ALA A 113 -8.42 0.88 16.27
N GLY A 114 -7.19 0.88 16.75
CA GLY A 114 -6.34 2.07 16.81
C GLY A 114 -6.98 3.21 17.61
N GLN A 115 -7.19 4.36 16.97
CA GLN A 115 -7.73 5.57 17.60
C GLN A 115 -9.26 5.65 17.60
N TRP A 116 -9.95 4.56 17.30
CA TRP A 116 -11.41 4.46 17.28
C TRP A 116 -12.07 5.46 16.33
N LEU A 117 -11.42 5.69 15.18
CA LEU A 117 -11.89 6.58 14.14
C LEU A 117 -12.89 5.86 13.22
N ALA A 118 -13.92 6.58 12.78
CA ALA A 118 -14.87 6.04 11.82
C ALA A 118 -14.16 5.64 10.51
N THR A 119 -14.48 4.45 10.01
CA THR A 119 -14.03 4.07 8.66
C THR A 119 -14.71 4.94 7.62
N VAL A 120 -13.99 5.20 6.54
CA VAL A 120 -14.47 6.04 5.43
C VAL A 120 -14.56 5.24 4.14
N ALA A 121 -15.52 5.58 3.29
CA ALA A 121 -15.78 4.89 2.03
C ALA A 121 -16.48 5.81 1.02
N PRO A 122 -16.54 5.45 -0.28
CA PRO A 122 -17.32 6.23 -1.25
C PRO A 122 -18.81 6.30 -0.90
N SER A 123 -19.39 5.30 -0.23
CA SER A 123 -20.81 5.29 0.16
C SER A 123 -21.04 4.47 1.44
N ARG A 124 -22.19 4.65 2.08
CA ARG A 124 -22.61 3.98 3.33
C ARG A 124 -23.03 2.52 3.12
N VAL A 125 -22.20 1.73 2.42
CA VAL A 125 -22.44 0.31 2.16
C VAL A 125 -21.77 -0.52 3.26
N ARG A 126 -22.59 -1.18 4.09
CA ARG A 126 -22.14 -2.04 5.20
C ARG A 126 -21.05 -3.02 4.77
N GLU A 127 -19.98 -3.09 5.56
CA GLU A 127 -18.90 -4.06 5.37
C GLU A 127 -19.37 -5.49 5.71
N THR A 128 -18.86 -6.50 5.02
CA THR A 128 -19.35 -7.87 5.12
C THR A 128 -18.86 -8.58 6.38
N LEU A 129 -17.58 -8.43 6.73
CA LEU A 129 -16.92 -9.17 7.80
C LEU A 129 -17.10 -8.53 9.19
N HIS A 130 -16.68 -7.28 9.34
CA HIS A 130 -16.69 -6.47 10.56
C HIS A 130 -18.05 -5.78 10.78
N ARG A 131 -18.93 -5.80 9.76
CA ARG A 131 -20.33 -5.32 9.85
C ARG A 131 -20.48 -3.82 10.13
N SER A 132 -19.37 -3.08 10.15
CA SER A 132 -19.35 -1.63 10.30
C SER A 132 -20.01 -0.95 9.11
N ILE A 133 -20.57 0.24 9.36
CA ILE A 133 -21.12 1.12 8.32
C ILE A 133 -20.17 2.32 8.23
N PRO A 134 -19.45 2.50 7.12
CA PRO A 134 -18.50 3.61 7.00
C PRO A 134 -19.23 4.94 6.87
N LYS A 135 -18.53 6.02 7.23
CA LYS A 135 -18.87 7.38 6.81
C LYS A 135 -18.70 7.48 5.29
N GLU A 136 -19.68 8.03 4.60
CA GLU A 136 -19.51 8.43 3.21
C GLU A 136 -18.58 9.64 3.14
N MET A 137 -17.53 9.52 2.33
CA MET A 137 -16.50 10.55 2.22
C MET A 137 -17.06 11.86 1.65
N ASP A 138 -16.69 12.96 2.29
CA ASP A 138 -16.86 14.31 1.73
C ASP A 138 -15.61 14.73 0.94
N GLY A 139 -15.62 15.94 0.38
CA GLY A 139 -14.48 16.47 -0.39
C GLY A 139 -13.21 16.60 0.44
N HIS A 140 -13.33 16.93 1.72
CA HIS A 140 -12.18 17.07 2.61
C HIS A 140 -11.54 15.70 2.92
N ASP A 141 -12.35 14.66 3.15
CA ASP A 141 -11.85 13.29 3.30
C ASP A 141 -11.06 12.83 2.07
N ILE A 142 -11.58 13.11 0.87
CA ILE A 142 -10.94 12.76 -0.39
C ILE A 142 -9.58 13.44 -0.49
N ASP A 143 -9.53 14.77 -0.32
CA ASP A 143 -8.28 15.52 -0.48
C ASP A 143 -7.25 15.18 0.59
N ARG A 144 -7.69 14.95 1.84
CA ARG A 144 -6.83 14.49 2.94
C ARG A 144 -6.20 13.13 2.64
N ILE A 145 -7.00 12.16 2.15
CA ILE A 145 -6.48 10.81 1.88
C ILE A 145 -5.58 10.79 0.66
N VAL A 146 -5.89 11.55 -0.39
CA VAL A 146 -4.97 11.75 -1.53
C VAL A 146 -3.63 12.29 -1.05
N ARG A 147 -3.64 13.31 -0.17
CA ARG A 147 -2.41 13.82 0.45
C ARG A 147 -1.70 12.74 1.27
N ALA A 148 -2.42 11.90 2.01
CA ALA A 148 -1.83 10.81 2.79
C ALA A 148 -1.10 9.78 1.92
N PHE A 149 -1.66 9.41 0.76
CA PHE A 149 -0.95 8.59 -0.22
C PHE A 149 0.32 9.28 -0.75
N GLY A 150 0.25 10.58 -1.06
CA GLY A 150 1.40 11.37 -1.50
C GLY A 150 2.52 11.43 -0.44
N GLU A 151 2.17 11.66 0.82
CA GLU A 151 3.13 11.67 1.93
C GLU A 151 3.73 10.28 2.18
N ALA A 152 2.93 9.21 2.09
CA ALA A 152 3.45 7.85 2.16
C ALA A 152 4.44 7.56 1.01
N ALA A 153 4.14 8.00 -0.21
CA ALA A 153 5.05 7.89 -1.34
C ALA A 153 6.36 8.69 -1.11
N ARG A 154 6.27 9.90 -0.53
CA ARG A 154 7.44 10.70 -0.13
C ARG A 154 8.30 9.94 0.87
N ARG A 155 7.70 9.36 1.93
CA ARG A 155 8.42 8.55 2.94
C ARG A 155 9.06 7.32 2.34
N CYS A 156 8.38 6.63 1.43
CA CYS A 156 8.97 5.52 0.69
C CYS A 156 10.20 5.97 -0.12
N LYS A 157 10.12 7.11 -0.81
CA LYS A 157 11.25 7.67 -1.56
C LYS A 157 12.42 8.07 -0.66
N GLU A 158 12.17 8.78 0.44
CA GLU A 158 13.20 9.15 1.44
C GLU A 158 13.78 7.93 2.16
N GLY A 159 12.97 6.88 2.26
CA GLY A 159 13.33 5.56 2.72
C GLY A 159 14.22 4.77 1.76
N GLY A 160 14.56 5.31 0.59
CA GLY A 160 15.42 4.64 -0.40
C GLY A 160 14.73 3.55 -1.21
N LEU A 161 13.39 3.47 -1.20
CA LEU A 161 12.66 2.49 -1.99
C LEU A 161 12.70 2.82 -3.48
N ASP A 162 12.69 1.79 -4.31
CA ASP A 162 12.72 1.92 -5.78
C ASP A 162 11.35 2.28 -6.37
N GLY A 163 10.30 2.29 -5.55
CA GLY A 163 8.93 2.54 -5.98
C GLY A 163 7.88 2.08 -4.96
N ILE A 164 6.62 2.26 -5.36
CA ILE A 164 5.44 1.87 -4.59
C ILE A 164 4.42 1.18 -5.50
N GLU A 165 3.55 0.39 -4.89
CA GLU A 165 2.31 -0.07 -5.49
C GLU A 165 1.12 0.47 -4.69
N ALA A 166 0.17 1.12 -5.36
CA ALA A 166 -1.07 1.56 -4.73
C ALA A 166 -2.13 0.45 -4.85
N LEU A 167 -2.54 -0.12 -3.73
CA LEU A 167 -3.46 -1.25 -3.74
C LEU A 167 -4.91 -0.82 -4.02
N ALA A 168 -5.49 -1.38 -5.08
CA ALA A 168 -6.89 -1.14 -5.42
C ALA A 168 -7.84 -2.24 -4.92
N GLY A 169 -7.58 -3.51 -5.20
CA GLY A 169 -8.56 -4.59 -5.07
C GLY A 169 -9.19 -4.72 -3.67
N GLY A 170 -10.47 -4.36 -3.51
CA GLY A 170 -11.19 -4.41 -2.23
C GLY A 170 -10.82 -3.30 -1.21
N HIS A 171 -9.80 -2.50 -1.51
CA HIS A 171 -9.34 -1.35 -0.73
C HIS A 171 -9.99 -0.05 -1.21
N LEU A 172 -9.68 1.08 -0.57
CA LEU A 172 -10.41 2.32 -0.82
C LEU A 172 -10.44 2.71 -2.31
N ILE A 173 -9.32 2.61 -3.04
CA ILE A 173 -9.29 2.88 -4.49
C ILE A 173 -10.27 1.95 -5.23
N GLY A 174 -10.22 0.63 -5.00
CA GLY A 174 -11.13 -0.32 -5.62
C GLY A 174 -12.59 -0.15 -5.19
N GLN A 175 -12.83 0.35 -3.97
CA GLN A 175 -14.16 0.67 -3.49
C GLN A 175 -14.77 1.82 -4.30
N PHE A 176 -13.99 2.84 -4.66
CA PHE A 176 -14.42 3.89 -5.59
C PHE A 176 -14.66 3.34 -7.00
N LEU A 177 -13.79 2.43 -7.48
CA LEU A 177 -13.91 1.84 -8.83
C LEU A 177 -15.15 0.96 -9.02
N SER A 178 -15.59 0.28 -7.95
CA SER A 178 -16.66 -0.73 -8.04
C SER A 178 -18.07 -0.13 -7.86
N PRO A 179 -19.03 -0.41 -8.77
CA PRO A 179 -20.44 -0.02 -8.59
C PRO A 179 -21.11 -0.70 -7.40
N ALA A 180 -20.56 -1.82 -6.91
CA ALA A 180 -21.13 -2.53 -5.77
C ALA A 180 -21.02 -1.69 -4.48
N THR A 181 -19.92 -0.95 -4.34
CA THR A 181 -19.55 -0.18 -3.14
C THR A 181 -19.65 1.32 -3.32
N ASN A 182 -19.54 1.83 -4.55
CA ASN A 182 -19.71 3.24 -4.86
C ASN A 182 -21.10 3.51 -5.45
N ARG A 183 -21.96 4.08 -4.60
CA ARG A 183 -23.34 4.49 -4.91
C ARG A 183 -23.50 6.01 -5.01
N ARG A 184 -22.38 6.75 -5.10
CA ARG A 184 -22.40 8.20 -5.18
C ARG A 184 -23.07 8.67 -6.47
N THR A 185 -23.72 9.82 -6.39
CA THR A 185 -24.35 10.53 -7.52
C THR A 185 -23.57 11.77 -7.94
N ASP A 186 -22.46 12.08 -7.27
CA ASP A 186 -21.60 13.22 -7.55
C ASP A 186 -20.49 12.88 -8.58
N GLY A 187 -19.51 13.78 -8.70
CA GLY A 187 -18.36 13.64 -9.61
C GLY A 187 -17.44 12.45 -9.34
N TYR A 188 -17.69 11.67 -8.27
CA TYR A 188 -16.92 10.48 -7.91
C TYR A 188 -17.73 9.17 -8.06
N GLY A 189 -18.98 9.20 -8.52
CA GLY A 189 -19.81 8.01 -8.73
C GLY A 189 -20.58 7.97 -10.05
N GLY A 190 -21.36 6.91 -10.22
CA GLY A 190 -22.10 6.62 -11.45
C GLY A 190 -21.20 6.11 -12.58
N SER A 191 -20.77 7.02 -13.47
CA SER A 191 -19.99 6.68 -14.67
C SER A 191 -18.61 6.10 -14.34
N LEU A 192 -18.04 5.30 -15.26
CA LEU A 192 -16.68 4.78 -15.14
C LEU A 192 -15.67 5.91 -14.90
N ARG A 193 -15.77 7.01 -15.66
CA ARG A 193 -14.89 8.18 -15.53
C ARG A 193 -14.91 8.77 -14.13
N ASN A 194 -16.09 8.90 -13.53
CA ASN A 194 -16.23 9.44 -12.18
C ASN A 194 -15.69 8.46 -11.13
N ARG A 195 -15.98 7.16 -11.27
CA ARG A 195 -15.45 6.12 -10.37
C ARG A 195 -13.93 6.00 -10.40
N CYS A 196 -13.30 6.23 -11.55
CA CYS A 196 -11.84 6.28 -11.70
C CYS A 196 -11.21 7.55 -11.10
N ARG A 197 -11.98 8.62 -10.89
CA ARG A 197 -11.44 9.95 -10.52
C ARG A 197 -10.63 9.91 -9.23
N PHE A 198 -11.08 9.18 -8.21
CA PHE A 198 -10.35 9.07 -6.95
C PHE A 198 -9.00 8.36 -7.16
N GLY A 199 -9.00 7.19 -7.82
CA GLY A 199 -7.78 6.43 -8.08
C GLY A 199 -6.78 7.11 -9.02
N LEU A 200 -7.23 8.05 -9.87
CA LEU A 200 -6.36 8.88 -10.71
C LEU A 200 -5.83 10.14 -9.99
N LYS A 201 -6.47 10.54 -8.88
CA LYS A 201 -6.00 11.63 -8.02
C LYS A 201 -4.92 11.16 -7.04
N VAL A 202 -5.05 9.92 -6.56
CA VAL A 202 -4.01 9.20 -5.83
C VAL A 202 -2.82 8.94 -6.75
#